data_AF-A0A7X8NNT7-F1
#
_entry.id   AF-A0A7X8NNT7-F1
#
_cell.length_a   1.000
_cell.length_b   1.000
_cell.length_c   1.000
_cell.angle_alpha   90.00
_cell.angle_beta   90.00
_cell.angle_gamma   90.00
#
_symmetry.space_group_name_H-M   'P 1'
#
loop_
_entity.id
_entity.type
_entity.pdbx_description
1 polymer ?
#
loop_
_entity_poly.entity_id
_entity_poly.type
_entity_poly.pdbx_seq_one_letter_code
_entity_poly.pdbx_strand_id
1 'polypeptide(L)'
;MTPEKPRSAKRLIDWIWTVRDEVPVPEGLGADEALARVSPAFAADGYSVQPMSEGLAYANPSPAAQDTMATFERGALQVEETATGRVLRYRLTSRFMLFCFLLPFLFIGFGQLTLAVGAYQKAQAEAKEKAAGAKKDDKKDEPVLTLHPIDKFLGAPAPEKPKDGEGGSRKRKPSATAAYVFSGIFAFLYLVGRFLEPWLVRRMFRRRLAGEV
;
A
#
# COMPACT_ATOMS: atom_id res chain seq x y z
N MET A 1 -33.87 14.66 -7.20
CA MET A 1 -32.55 15.35 -7.21
C MET A 1 -32.32 15.91 -5.82
N THR A 2 -31.63 15.16 -4.96
CA THR A 2 -31.24 15.62 -3.62
C THR A 2 -30.02 16.54 -3.74
N PRO A 3 -29.92 17.62 -2.93
CA PRO A 3 -28.90 18.63 -3.11
C PRO A 3 -27.52 18.04 -2.80
N GLU A 4 -26.61 18.11 -3.77
CA GLU A 4 -25.19 17.80 -3.54
C GLU A 4 -24.64 18.79 -2.50
N LYS A 5 -24.47 18.29 -1.28
CA LYS A 5 -23.78 19.00 -0.19
C LYS A 5 -22.32 19.23 -0.62
N PRO A 6 -21.74 20.44 -0.43
CA PRO A 6 -20.45 20.81 -0.99
C PRO A 6 -19.34 19.83 -0.56
N ARG A 7 -18.61 19.33 -1.57
CA ARG A 7 -17.52 18.36 -1.44
C ARG A 7 -16.34 19.01 -0.69
N SER A 8 -16.24 18.80 0.62
CA SER A 8 -15.06 19.25 1.38
C SER A 8 -13.82 18.43 0.98
N ALA A 9 -12.64 19.06 0.89
CA ALA A 9 -11.39 18.39 0.49
C ALA A 9 -11.04 17.18 1.39
N LYS A 10 -11.44 17.21 2.67
CA LYS A 10 -11.30 16.07 3.59
C LYS A 10 -12.12 14.85 3.14
N ARG A 11 -13.21 15.03 2.39
CA ARG A 11 -13.99 13.93 1.80
C ARG A 11 -13.35 13.33 0.54
N LEU A 12 -12.56 14.11 -0.22
CA LEU A 12 -11.90 13.62 -1.45
C LEU A 12 -10.82 12.59 -1.11
N ILE A 13 -9.99 12.89 -0.12
CA ILE A 13 -8.94 11.97 0.31
C ILE A 13 -9.58 10.78 1.04
N ASP A 14 -10.58 11.03 1.89
CA ASP A 14 -11.32 9.99 2.62
C ASP A 14 -12.05 8.99 1.71
N TRP A 15 -12.40 9.37 0.49
CA TRP A 15 -13.01 8.46 -0.49
C TRP A 15 -12.06 7.33 -0.97
N ILE A 16 -10.74 7.54 -0.86
CA ILE A 16 -9.74 6.57 -1.31
C ILE A 16 -9.75 5.31 -0.43
N TRP A 17 -9.99 5.48 0.87
CA TRP A 17 -9.92 4.41 1.87
C TRP A 17 -11.24 4.16 2.62
N THR A 18 -12.28 4.95 2.35
CA THR A 18 -13.61 4.70 2.90
C THR A 18 -14.57 4.17 1.85
N VAL A 19 -15.25 3.09 2.19
CA VAL A 19 -16.35 2.53 1.41
C VAL A 19 -17.66 3.04 2.02
N ARG A 20 -18.49 3.65 1.18
CA ARG A 20 -19.80 4.19 1.58
C ARG A 20 -20.83 3.72 0.57
N ASP A 21 -21.92 3.17 1.07
CA ASP A 21 -23.06 2.80 0.23
C ASP A 21 -24.33 2.77 1.11
N GLU A 22 -25.46 2.56 0.44
CA GLU A 22 -26.75 2.41 1.07
C GLU A 22 -27.48 1.16 0.55
N VAL A 23 -28.14 0.47 1.47
CA VAL A 23 -28.91 -0.74 1.17
C VAL A 23 -30.35 -0.53 1.64
N PRO A 24 -31.36 -0.77 0.78
CA PRO A 24 -32.75 -0.67 1.20
C PRO A 24 -33.06 -1.73 2.25
N VAL A 25 -33.75 -1.31 3.31
CA VAL A 25 -34.27 -2.20 4.34
C VAL A 25 -35.64 -2.71 3.89
N PRO A 26 -35.94 -4.02 4.03
CA PRO A 26 -37.24 -4.56 3.69
C PRO A 26 -38.40 -3.82 4.38
N GLU A 27 -39.51 -3.64 3.67
CA GLU A 27 -40.71 -2.99 4.20
C GLU A 27 -41.24 -3.75 5.44
N GLY A 28 -41.60 -3.01 6.48
CA GLY A 28 -42.06 -3.58 7.76
C GLY A 28 -40.97 -3.94 8.77
N LEU A 29 -39.69 -3.89 8.40
CA LEU A 29 -38.58 -4.19 9.31
C LEU A 29 -38.20 -2.97 10.16
N GLY A 30 -38.25 -3.11 11.49
CA GLY A 30 -37.79 -2.11 12.48
C GLY A 30 -36.31 -1.73 12.32
N ALA A 31 -35.90 -0.54 12.76
CA ALA A 31 -34.49 -0.14 12.75
C ALA A 31 -33.63 -1.06 13.64
N ASP A 32 -34.12 -1.33 14.85
CA ASP A 32 -33.48 -2.25 15.80
C ASP A 32 -33.40 -3.68 15.24
N GLU A 33 -34.46 -4.16 14.59
CA GLU A 33 -34.49 -5.49 13.99
C GLU A 33 -33.52 -5.58 12.79
N ALA A 34 -33.45 -4.54 11.96
CA ALA A 34 -32.49 -4.45 10.86
C ALA A 34 -31.04 -4.50 11.38
N LEU A 35 -30.73 -3.76 12.45
CA LEU A 35 -29.41 -3.78 13.08
C LEU A 35 -29.12 -5.15 13.74
N ALA A 36 -30.11 -5.76 14.38
CA ALA A 36 -29.98 -7.09 14.99
C ALA A 36 -29.67 -8.18 13.95
N ARG A 37 -30.21 -8.09 12.73
CA ARG A 37 -29.89 -9.04 11.63
C ARG A 37 -28.48 -8.85 11.08
N VAL A 38 -27.93 -7.63 11.17
CA VAL A 38 -26.59 -7.32 10.67
C VAL A 38 -25.50 -7.54 11.73
N SER A 39 -25.83 -7.38 13.01
CA SER A 39 -24.91 -7.51 14.14
C SER A 39 -24.08 -8.80 14.16
N PRO A 40 -24.60 -9.99 13.77
CA PRO A 40 -23.81 -11.22 13.72
C PRO A 40 -22.61 -11.15 12.76
N ALA A 41 -22.60 -10.25 11.79
CA ALA A 41 -21.44 -10.03 10.92
C ALA A 41 -20.23 -9.44 11.68
N PHE A 42 -20.46 -8.89 12.88
CA PHE A 42 -19.44 -8.31 13.75
C PHE A 42 -19.24 -9.13 15.03
N ALA A 43 -19.72 -10.37 15.07
CA ALA A 43 -19.66 -11.24 16.25
C ALA A 43 -18.34 -12.03 16.37
N ALA A 44 -17.41 -11.87 15.41
CA ALA A 44 -16.10 -12.50 15.50
C ALA A 44 -15.27 -11.90 16.65
N ASP A 45 -14.31 -12.68 17.16
CA ASP A 45 -13.42 -12.22 18.22
C ASP A 45 -12.61 -10.98 17.77
N GLY A 46 -12.54 -9.96 18.62
CA GLY A 46 -11.78 -8.74 18.37
C GLY A 46 -12.59 -7.51 17.93
N TYR A 47 -13.90 -7.65 17.69
CA TYR A 47 -14.78 -6.50 17.43
C TYR A 47 -15.16 -5.79 18.74
N SER A 48 -14.92 -4.49 18.77
CA SER A 48 -15.54 -3.57 19.72
C SER A 48 -16.78 -2.95 19.06
N VAL A 49 -17.96 -3.30 19.56
CA VAL A 49 -19.25 -2.82 19.05
C VAL A 49 -19.84 -1.82 20.03
N GLN A 50 -20.16 -0.62 19.54
CA GLN A 50 -20.82 0.41 20.33
C GLN A 50 -22.19 0.71 19.71
N PRO A 51 -23.30 0.47 20.45
CA PRO A 51 -24.62 0.85 19.98
C PRO A 51 -24.74 2.38 19.92
N MET A 52 -25.36 2.88 18.86
CA MET A 52 -25.81 4.27 18.71
C MET A 52 -27.33 4.29 18.66
N SER A 53 -27.95 5.44 18.92
CA SER A 53 -29.42 5.57 19.00
C SER A 53 -30.19 5.02 17.79
N GLU A 54 -29.61 5.11 16.59
CA GLU A 54 -30.19 4.63 15.32
C GLU A 54 -29.14 3.89 14.47
N GLY A 55 -28.17 3.26 15.12
CA GLY A 55 -27.02 2.71 14.41
C GLY A 55 -26.05 1.90 15.25
N LEU A 56 -24.96 1.48 14.60
CA LEU A 56 -23.92 0.65 15.19
C LEU A 56 -22.56 1.17 14.73
N ALA A 57 -21.69 1.54 15.66
CA ALA A 57 -20.27 1.72 15.36
C ALA A 57 -19.51 0.47 15.75
N TYR A 58 -18.55 0.08 14.92
CA TYR A 58 -17.64 -1.01 15.24
C TYR A 58 -16.19 -0.62 14.95
N ALA A 59 -15.28 -1.20 15.73
CA ALA A 59 -13.86 -1.18 15.47
C ALA A 59 -13.25 -2.56 15.72
N ASN A 60 -12.50 -3.06 14.75
CA ASN A 60 -11.71 -4.28 14.82
C ASN A 60 -10.23 -3.93 14.56
N PRO A 61 -9.44 -3.69 15.62
CA PRO A 61 -8.04 -3.28 15.49
C PRO A 61 -7.10 -4.43 15.08
N SER A 62 -7.53 -5.69 15.20
CA SER A 62 -6.71 -6.86 14.88
C SER A 62 -7.57 -7.96 14.23
N PRO A 63 -8.03 -7.75 12.99
CA PRO A 63 -8.89 -8.70 12.31
C PRO A 63 -8.18 -10.03 12.06
N ALA A 64 -8.86 -11.13 12.37
CA ALA A 64 -8.41 -12.46 11.96
C ALA A 64 -8.44 -12.57 10.42
N ALA A 65 -7.44 -13.23 9.83
CA ALA A 65 -7.34 -13.34 8.37
C ALA A 65 -8.52 -14.08 7.70
N GLN A 66 -9.28 -14.86 8.47
CA GLN A 66 -10.46 -15.60 8.00
C GLN A 66 -11.78 -14.82 8.15
N ASP A 67 -11.75 -13.62 8.72
CA ASP A 67 -12.94 -12.82 8.92
C ASP A 67 -13.41 -12.18 7.59
N THR A 68 -14.71 -12.26 7.33
CA THR A 68 -15.35 -11.70 6.13
C THR A 68 -15.20 -10.18 6.07
N MET A 69 -15.10 -9.52 7.23
CA MET A 69 -14.94 -8.07 7.36
C MET A 69 -13.50 -7.66 7.68
N ALA A 70 -12.53 -8.58 7.58
CA ALA A 70 -11.13 -8.35 7.96
C ALA A 70 -10.46 -7.14 7.29
N THR A 71 -10.93 -6.78 6.09
CA THR A 71 -10.39 -5.65 5.35
C THR A 71 -10.77 -4.29 5.95
N PHE A 72 -11.79 -4.25 6.81
CA PHE A 72 -12.35 -3.04 7.40
C PHE A 72 -12.12 -2.98 8.90
N GLU A 73 -11.21 -2.10 9.31
CA GLU A 73 -10.85 -1.95 10.73
C GLU A 73 -11.90 -1.15 11.51
N ARG A 74 -12.65 -0.28 10.84
CA ARG A 74 -13.65 0.59 11.48
C ARG A 74 -14.84 0.79 10.57
N GLY A 75 -16.02 0.86 11.16
CA GLY A 75 -17.22 1.23 10.44
C GLY A 75 -18.30 1.82 11.31
N ALA A 76 -19.23 2.51 10.66
CA ALA A 76 -20.46 3.00 11.24
C ALA A 76 -21.63 2.62 10.33
N LEU A 77 -22.66 2.03 10.91
CA LEU A 77 -23.93 1.71 10.27
C LEU A 77 -25.01 2.60 10.89
N GLN A 78 -25.89 3.13 10.06
CA GLN A 78 -27.01 3.96 10.47
C GLN A 78 -28.23 3.57 9.67
N VAL A 79 -29.35 3.41 10.35
CA VAL A 79 -30.64 3.21 9.71
C VAL A 79 -31.31 4.57 9.59
N GLU A 80 -31.62 4.97 8.36
CA GLU A 80 -32.26 6.25 8.09
C GLU A 80 -33.61 6.03 7.38
N GLU A 81 -34.62 6.81 7.76
CA GLU A 81 -35.86 6.90 7.02
C GLU A 81 -35.72 7.91 5.88
N THR A 82 -36.04 7.46 4.66
CA THR A 82 -36.05 8.28 3.45
C THR A 82 -37.45 8.34 2.87
N ALA A 83 -37.71 9.29 1.97
CA ALA A 83 -39.01 9.45 1.32
C ALA A 83 -39.49 8.19 0.57
N THR A 84 -38.58 7.28 0.23
CA THR A 84 -38.85 6.03 -0.51
C THR A 84 -38.82 4.79 0.39
N GLY A 85 -38.70 4.96 1.71
CA GLY A 85 -38.58 3.86 2.68
C GLY A 85 -37.32 3.94 3.52
N ARG A 86 -37.05 2.89 4.29
CA ARG A 86 -35.92 2.83 5.23
C ARG A 86 -34.66 2.30 4.52
N VAL A 87 -33.51 2.92 4.80
CA VAL A 87 -32.22 2.52 4.21
C VAL A 87 -31.17 2.34 5.30
N LEU A 88 -30.35 1.31 5.15
CA LEU A 88 -29.15 1.08 5.95
C LEU A 88 -27.98 1.76 5.23
N ARG A 89 -27.53 2.89 5.78
CA ARG A 89 -26.31 3.57 5.34
C ARG A 89 -25.13 3.04 6.12
N TYR A 90 -24.05 2.74 5.42
CA TYR A 90 -22.82 2.32 6.06
C TYR A 90 -21.63 3.11 5.55
N ARG A 91 -20.68 3.33 6.46
CA ARG A 91 -19.37 3.90 6.17
C ARG A 91 -18.32 3.02 6.81
N LEU A 92 -17.52 2.37 5.97
CA LEU A 92 -16.45 1.48 6.38
C LEU A 92 -15.09 2.08 6.00
N THR A 93 -14.05 1.81 6.77
CA THR A 93 -12.70 2.38 6.59
C THR A 93 -11.68 1.26 6.53
N SER A 94 -10.84 1.22 5.48
CA SER A 94 -9.78 0.23 5.29
C SER A 94 -8.41 0.88 5.14
N ARG A 95 -7.46 0.57 6.04
CA ARG A 95 -6.06 1.02 5.89
C ARG A 95 -5.33 0.23 4.81
N PHE A 96 -5.74 -1.01 4.53
CA PHE A 96 -5.20 -1.80 3.42
C PHE A 96 -5.43 -1.12 2.07
N MET A 97 -6.63 -0.56 1.83
CA MET A 97 -6.88 0.25 0.64
C MET A 97 -5.98 1.48 0.56
N LEU A 98 -5.78 2.18 1.68
CA LEU A 98 -4.87 3.33 1.73
C LEU A 98 -3.44 2.93 1.37
N PHE A 99 -2.93 1.83 1.92
CA PHE A 99 -1.59 1.35 1.59
C PHE A 99 -1.47 0.86 0.15
N CYS A 100 -2.46 0.11 -0.37
CA CYS A 100 -2.48 -0.31 -1.76
C CYS A 100 -2.53 0.88 -2.72
N PHE A 101 -3.13 2.01 -2.32
CA PHE A 101 -3.11 3.25 -3.08
C PHE A 101 -1.77 3.98 -3.00
N LEU A 102 -1.13 4.04 -1.82
CA LEU A 102 0.12 4.80 -1.60
C LEU A 102 1.37 4.08 -2.11
N LEU A 103 1.44 2.76 -1.94
CA LEU A 103 2.60 1.95 -2.30
C LEU A 103 3.04 2.10 -3.77
N PRO A 104 2.13 2.14 -4.77
CA PRO A 104 2.50 2.38 -6.16
C PRO A 104 3.34 3.65 -6.37
N PHE A 105 2.96 4.75 -5.71
CA PHE A 105 3.68 6.01 -5.79
C PHE A 105 5.02 5.94 -5.07
N LEU A 106 5.07 5.26 -3.92
CA LEU A 106 6.30 5.01 -3.18
C LEU A 106 7.32 4.23 -4.03
N PHE A 107 6.89 3.15 -4.68
CA PHE A 107 7.75 2.35 -5.55
C PHE A 107 8.25 3.15 -6.75
N ILE A 108 7.39 3.92 -7.42
CA ILE A 108 7.82 4.82 -8.50
C ILE A 108 8.88 5.81 -8.00
N GLY A 109 8.66 6.41 -6.83
CA GLY A 109 9.62 7.32 -6.19
C GLY A 109 10.99 6.68 -5.97
N PHE A 110 11.03 5.47 -5.41
CA PHE A 110 12.29 4.72 -5.26
C PHE A 110 12.92 4.37 -6.62
N GLY A 111 12.11 4.00 -7.62
CA GLY A 111 12.58 3.76 -8.98
C GLY A 111 13.31 4.99 -9.55
N GLN A 112 12.71 6.17 -9.46
CA GLN A 112 13.33 7.41 -9.93
C GLN A 112 14.58 7.78 -9.13
N LEU A 113 14.55 7.62 -7.80
CA LEU A 113 15.71 7.90 -6.95
C LEU A 113 16.91 7.01 -7.33
N THR A 114 16.68 5.71 -7.55
CA THR A 114 17.75 4.78 -7.92
C THR A 114 18.36 5.11 -9.29
N LEU A 115 17.55 5.54 -10.25
CA LEU A 115 18.03 6.02 -11.55
C LEU A 115 18.83 7.31 -11.42
N ALA A 116 18.37 8.27 -10.61
CA ALA A 116 19.04 9.54 -10.39
C ALA A 116 20.41 9.36 -9.69
N VAL A 117 20.48 8.53 -8.64
CA VAL A 117 21.75 8.18 -7.98
C VAL A 117 22.69 7.48 -8.96
N GLY A 118 22.16 6.57 -9.79
CA GLY A 118 22.91 5.92 -10.85
C GLY A 118 23.52 6.89 -11.87
N ALA A 119 22.72 7.85 -12.33
CA ALA A 119 23.15 8.90 -13.24
C ALA A 119 24.21 9.81 -12.60
N TYR A 120 24.02 10.19 -11.33
CA TYR A 120 24.97 11.00 -10.57
C TYR A 120 26.31 10.29 -10.36
N GLN A 121 26.29 9.01 -9.96
CA GLN A 121 27.51 8.21 -9.81
C GLN A 121 28.24 8.04 -11.15
N LYS A 122 27.49 7.82 -12.24
CA LYS A 122 28.04 7.75 -13.59
C LYS A 122 28.70 9.08 -13.99
N ALA A 123 28.01 10.21 -13.76
CA ALA A 123 28.55 11.53 -14.04
C ALA A 123 29.80 11.85 -13.20
N GLN A 124 29.82 11.48 -11.92
CA GLN A 124 31.01 11.60 -11.07
C GLN A 124 32.17 10.73 -11.57
N ALA A 125 31.89 9.50 -12.00
CA ALA A 125 32.91 8.61 -12.55
C ALA A 125 33.50 9.16 -13.86
N GLU A 126 32.65 9.63 -14.78
CA GLU A 126 33.08 10.26 -16.04
C GLU A 126 33.84 11.57 -15.79
N ALA A 127 33.44 12.37 -14.81
CA ALA A 127 34.16 13.58 -14.42
C ALA A 127 35.53 13.28 -13.81
N LYS A 128 35.63 12.26 -12.96
CA LYS A 128 36.90 11.78 -12.39
C LYS A 128 37.80 11.18 -13.45
N GLU A 129 37.25 10.45 -14.42
CA GLU A 129 38.00 9.87 -15.53
C GLU A 129 38.51 10.95 -16.49
N LYS A 130 37.72 11.99 -16.79
CA LYS A 130 38.18 13.17 -17.56
C LYS A 130 39.23 13.99 -16.80
N ALA A 131 39.08 14.16 -15.49
CA ALA A 131 40.07 14.84 -14.65
C ALA A 131 41.38 14.05 -14.50
N ALA A 132 41.32 12.70 -14.52
CA ALA A 132 42.48 11.82 -14.55
C ALA A 132 43.11 11.73 -15.95
N GLY A 133 42.31 11.79 -17.01
CA GLY A 133 42.76 11.85 -18.41
C GLY A 133 43.51 13.13 -18.74
N ALA A 134 43.16 14.26 -18.12
CA ALA A 134 43.89 15.52 -18.23
C ALA A 134 45.25 15.54 -17.48
N LYS A 135 45.59 14.48 -16.74
CA LYS A 135 46.91 14.29 -16.06
C LYS A 135 47.73 13.14 -16.65
N LYS A 136 47.39 12.62 -17.83
CA LYS A 136 48.22 11.63 -18.53
C LYS A 136 49.08 12.31 -19.60
N ASP A 137 50.11 13.01 -19.13
CA ASP A 137 51.36 13.16 -19.89
C ASP A 137 52.58 12.83 -19.01
N ASP A 138 52.38 12.08 -17.92
CA ASP A 138 53.47 11.39 -17.26
C ASP A 138 53.07 9.96 -16.87
N LYS A 139 54.08 9.10 -16.82
CA LYS A 139 54.06 7.66 -17.06
C LYS A 139 52.99 6.82 -16.32
N LYS A 140 52.59 5.75 -17.01
CA LYS A 140 51.85 4.58 -16.51
C LYS A 140 52.53 4.01 -15.27
N ASP A 141 51.78 3.90 -14.17
CA ASP A 141 51.90 2.80 -13.21
C ASP A 141 50.52 2.53 -12.60
N GLU A 142 50.06 1.28 -12.69
CA GLU A 142 48.81 0.82 -12.08
C GLU A 142 48.91 0.91 -10.56
N PRO A 143 47.87 1.32 -9.81
CA PRO A 143 47.93 1.35 -8.36
C PRO A 143 47.94 -0.09 -7.83
N VAL A 144 49.14 -0.58 -7.51
CA VAL A 144 49.31 -1.77 -6.68
C VAL A 144 48.56 -1.52 -5.37
N LEU A 145 47.59 -2.38 -5.02
CA LEU A 145 46.92 -2.32 -3.73
C LEU A 145 47.99 -2.40 -2.63
N THR A 146 48.24 -1.27 -1.97
CA THR A 146 49.18 -1.18 -0.85
C THR A 146 48.65 -2.00 0.31
N LEU A 147 49.38 -3.05 0.67
CA LEU A 147 49.11 -3.87 1.85
C LEU A 147 49.11 -3.02 3.12
N HIS A 148 48.23 -3.36 4.07
CA HIS A 148 48.24 -2.74 5.38
C HIS A 148 49.59 -3.01 6.07
N PRO A 149 50.11 -2.08 6.90
CA PRO A 149 51.45 -2.23 7.52
C PRO A 149 51.62 -3.52 8.34
N ILE A 150 50.52 -4.05 8.87
CA ILE A 150 50.49 -5.26 9.69
C ILE A 150 50.70 -6.52 8.83
N ASP A 151 50.11 -6.58 7.63
CA ASP A 151 50.28 -7.72 6.70
C ASP A 151 51.72 -7.79 6.16
N LYS A 152 52.38 -6.63 6.01
CA LYS A 152 53.78 -6.55 5.60
C LYS A 152 54.74 -7.03 6.69
N PHE A 153 54.40 -6.80 7.97
CA PHE A 153 55.20 -7.25 9.11
C PHE A 153 55.11 -8.77 9.33
N LEU A 154 53.95 -9.38 9.02
CA LEU A 154 53.72 -10.82 9.13
C LEU A 154 54.27 -11.64 7.95
N GLY A 155 54.94 -11.00 6.98
CA GLY A 155 55.55 -11.68 5.84
C GLY A 155 54.53 -12.25 4.86
N ALA A 156 53.33 -11.67 4.79
CA ALA A 156 52.33 -12.10 3.81
C ALA A 156 52.88 -11.90 2.40
N PRO A 157 52.85 -12.94 1.53
CA PRO A 157 53.31 -12.80 0.15
C PRO A 157 52.46 -11.73 -0.55
N ALA A 158 53.11 -10.93 -1.40
CA ALA A 158 52.45 -9.87 -2.15
C ALA A 158 51.24 -10.44 -2.92
N PRO A 159 50.06 -9.79 -2.89
CA PRO A 159 48.88 -10.31 -3.55
C PRO A 159 49.15 -10.43 -5.06
N GLU A 160 48.98 -11.64 -5.60
CA GLU A 160 49.06 -11.86 -7.04
C GLU A 160 48.05 -10.97 -7.75
N LYS A 161 48.47 -10.38 -8.89
CA LYS A 161 47.58 -9.58 -9.74
C LYS A 161 46.34 -10.42 -10.06
N PRO A 162 45.12 -9.87 -9.92
CA PRO A 162 43.92 -10.60 -10.32
C PRO A 162 44.06 -10.98 -11.79
N LYS A 163 43.98 -12.27 -12.11
CA LYS A 163 43.83 -12.74 -13.49
C LYS A 163 42.59 -12.07 -14.06
N ASP A 164 42.74 -11.43 -15.22
CA ASP A 164 41.63 -10.89 -15.99
C ASP A 164 40.62 -12.02 -16.29
N GLY A 165 39.54 -12.10 -15.50
CA GLY A 165 38.45 -13.04 -15.79
C GLY A 165 37.53 -13.42 -14.63
N GLU A 166 37.98 -13.40 -13.37
CA GLU A 166 37.16 -13.88 -12.25
C GLU A 166 37.08 -12.84 -11.14
N GLY A 167 35.93 -12.18 -11.05
CA GLY A 167 35.71 -11.08 -10.11
C GLY A 167 35.10 -9.83 -10.74
N GLY A 168 34.55 -9.94 -11.95
CA GLY A 168 33.70 -8.90 -12.52
C GLY A 168 32.50 -8.69 -11.62
N SER A 169 32.62 -7.76 -10.65
CA SER A 169 31.48 -7.10 -10.03
C SER A 169 30.66 -6.58 -11.19
N ARG A 170 29.60 -7.32 -11.56
CA ARG A 170 28.71 -6.93 -12.65
C ARG A 170 28.28 -5.53 -12.28
N LYS A 171 28.75 -4.50 -13.01
CA LYS A 171 28.23 -3.13 -12.95
C LYS A 171 26.76 -3.24 -13.35
N ARG A 172 25.91 -3.67 -12.41
CA ARG A 172 24.47 -3.80 -12.59
C ARG A 172 24.00 -2.38 -12.80
N LYS A 173 23.56 -2.09 -14.02
CA LYS A 173 22.95 -0.81 -14.34
C LYS A 173 21.79 -0.61 -13.36
N PRO A 174 21.66 0.57 -12.73
CA PRO A 174 20.51 0.86 -11.89
C PRO A 174 19.25 0.65 -12.74
N SER A 175 18.34 -0.19 -12.25
CA SER A 175 17.13 -0.59 -12.97
C SER A 175 15.91 -0.29 -12.13
N ALA A 176 15.04 0.57 -12.63
CA ALA A 176 13.73 0.86 -12.04
C ALA A 176 12.66 -0.19 -12.40
N THR A 177 13.02 -1.25 -13.12
CA THR A 177 12.06 -2.25 -13.61
C THR A 177 11.29 -2.90 -12.45
N ALA A 178 11.99 -3.27 -11.37
CA ALA A 178 11.35 -3.85 -10.19
C ALA A 178 10.34 -2.88 -9.56
N ALA A 179 10.70 -1.60 -9.45
CA ALA A 179 9.81 -0.56 -8.94
C ALA A 179 8.53 -0.43 -9.77
N TYR A 180 8.63 -0.48 -11.10
CA TYR A 180 7.45 -0.43 -11.97
C TYR A 180 6.58 -1.68 -11.85
N VAL A 181 7.18 -2.87 -11.75
CA VAL A 181 6.43 -4.13 -11.56
C VAL A 181 5.65 -4.10 -10.24
N PHE A 182 6.30 -3.77 -9.13
CA PHE A 182 5.62 -3.67 -7.84
C PHE A 182 4.54 -2.58 -7.84
N SER A 183 4.82 -1.42 -8.46
CA SER A 183 3.83 -0.36 -8.62
C SER A 183 2.58 -0.83 -9.37
N GLY A 184 2.76 -1.57 -10.47
CA GLY A 184 1.66 -2.15 -11.24
C GLY A 184 0.83 -3.15 -10.44
N ILE A 185 1.47 -4.04 -9.68
CA ILE A 185 0.78 -5.04 -8.84
C ILE A 185 -0.09 -4.33 -7.79
N PHE A 186 0.46 -3.38 -7.05
CA PHE A 186 -0.31 -2.69 -6.02
C PHE A 186 -1.42 -1.80 -6.60
N ALA A 187 -1.19 -1.17 -7.75
CA ALA A 187 -2.23 -0.43 -8.46
C ALA A 187 -3.37 -1.35 -8.91
N PHE A 188 -3.06 -2.54 -9.41
CA PHE A 188 -4.05 -3.54 -9.78
C PHE A 188 -4.83 -4.05 -8.56
N LEU A 189 -4.14 -4.38 -7.46
CA LEU A 189 -4.79 -4.80 -6.21
C LEU A 189 -5.71 -3.72 -5.66
N TYR A 190 -5.30 -2.45 -5.71
CA TYR A 190 -6.14 -1.33 -5.31
C TYR A 190 -7.43 -1.27 -6.14
N LEU A 191 -7.33 -1.39 -7.46
CA LEU A 191 -8.51 -1.40 -8.33
C LEU A 191 -9.43 -2.58 -8.01
N VAL A 192 -8.89 -3.79 -7.89
CA VAL A 192 -9.67 -4.98 -7.55
C VAL A 192 -10.39 -4.82 -6.21
N GLY A 193 -9.67 -4.43 -5.15
CA GLY A 193 -10.28 -4.18 -3.84
C GLY A 193 -11.34 -3.08 -3.91
N ARG A 194 -11.09 -2.03 -4.69
CA ARG A 194 -12.00 -0.87 -4.82
C ARG A 194 -13.35 -1.22 -5.42
N PHE A 195 -13.42 -2.21 -6.29
CA PHE A 195 -14.69 -2.67 -6.89
C PHE A 195 -15.28 -3.88 -6.17
N LEU A 196 -14.44 -4.84 -5.77
CA LEU A 196 -14.89 -6.10 -5.19
C LEU A 196 -15.40 -5.92 -3.75
N GLU A 197 -14.71 -5.13 -2.92
CA GLU A 197 -15.09 -4.98 -1.50
C GLU A 197 -16.46 -4.31 -1.32
N PRO A 198 -16.79 -3.17 -1.97
CA PRO A 198 -18.11 -2.58 -1.84
C PRO A 198 -19.21 -3.52 -2.34
N TRP A 199 -18.93 -4.28 -3.40
CA TRP A 199 -19.88 -5.23 -3.97
C TRP A 199 -20.17 -6.39 -3.01
N LEU A 200 -19.14 -6.97 -2.40
CA LEU A 200 -19.26 -8.04 -1.41
C LEU A 200 -20.02 -7.56 -0.17
N VAL A 201 -19.66 -6.40 0.38
CA VAL A 201 -20.33 -5.80 1.55
C VAL A 201 -21.82 -5.55 1.26
N ARG A 202 -22.12 -4.93 0.12
CA ARG A 202 -23.51 -4.65 -0.28
C ARG A 202 -24.32 -5.93 -0.48
N ARG A 203 -23.71 -6.97 -1.04
CA ARG A 203 -24.34 -8.29 -1.21
C ARG A 203 -24.59 -8.96 0.15
N MET A 204 -23.62 -8.90 1.05
CA MET A 204 -23.72 -9.47 2.40
C MET A 204 -24.84 -8.79 3.21
N PHE A 205 -24.86 -7.46 3.29
CA PHE A 205 -25.89 -6.74 4.02
C PHE A 205 -27.29 -6.96 3.45
N ARG A 206 -27.44 -6.99 2.12
CA ARG A 206 -28.72 -7.34 1.49
C ARG A 206 -29.23 -8.71 1.91
N ARG A 207 -28.37 -9.73 1.88
CA ARG A 207 -28.74 -11.10 2.28
C ARG A 207 -29.11 -11.21 3.75
N ARG A 208 -28.34 -10.58 4.64
CA ARG A 208 -28.61 -10.53 6.08
C ARG A 208 -29.94 -9.83 6.38
N LEU A 209 -30.20 -8.69 5.74
CA LEU A 209 -31.47 -7.96 5.89
C LEU A 209 -32.66 -8.79 5.39
N ALA A 210 -32.50 -9.52 4.29
CA ALA A 210 -33.51 -10.44 3.76
C ALA A 210 -33.72 -11.70 4.63
N GLY A 211 -32.86 -11.97 5.62
CA GLY A 211 -32.94 -13.16 6.48
C GLY A 211 -32.45 -14.44 5.81
N GLU A 212 -31.65 -14.34 4.74
CA GLU A 212 -31.15 -15.49 3.98
C GLU A 212 -29.88 -16.13 4.58
N VAL A 213 -29.30 -15.56 5.66
CA VAL A 213 -27.97 -15.91 6.22
C VAL A 213 -27.92 -15.84 7.74
#